data_AF-A0A0G1F226-F1
#
_entry.id   AF-A0A0G1F226-F1
#
_cell.length_a   1.000
_cell.length_b   1.000
_cell.length_c   1.000
_cell.angle_alpha   90.00
_cell.angle_beta   90.00
_cell.angle_gamma   90.00
#
_symmetry.space_group_name_H-M   'P 1'
#
loop_
_entity.id
_entity.type
_entity.pdbx_description
1 polymer ?
#
loop_
_entity_poly.entity_id
_entity_poly.type
_entity_poly.pdbx_seq_one_letter_code
_entity_poly.pdbx_strand_id
1 'polypeptide(L)'
;MVTKRQKQTLDFITDYQGRKGYAPSLDEIRKKLKLSSVSTAHFHVSKLRDLGYLEKEENKPRAIDAMKREEIIKIPMVGTIAAGQPIEAIEIPRATISLSKKEISPREKYYALRVQGDSMVNEGIFDGDVVVIRKQETADDGQTVVAIIDDNEATLKKIYREKNRIKLQPANQAMLPIYRKDVEVRGIVVKIIRNLENGTKDNTLAYKKKIFLDRIRSKNPSSQNKYKRVSLSTIRYAGGKTLAVGHVVELLPENIKKVVSPFFGGGSIEIAMSKELGLEVIGYDIFDILCNYWKFQIEKPNLLYEKLKGLKPNKTTFEKIRLILNDVWKKKVKLDPLTLAVYYVYNFNLSYGPGFMGWSSDIYLDEKRYERMLENIRNFDPKNLKVECADFQDVIKKHSNDFLYCDPPYYIGKDSKMFRGIYPMRNIPVHHNGFPHEALRDLLKNHKGGFILSYNNCPTIREYYKEFQQLFPSWQYTMGQGETRIGLNRKNGNGHHVKESHEIIIYGPPKS
;
A
#
# COMPACT_ATOMS: atom_id res chain seq x y z
N MET A 1 13.67 26.78 -27.00
CA MET A 1 13.50 28.17 -27.49
C MET A 1 12.85 28.10 -28.87
N VAL A 2 11.79 28.88 -29.13
CA VAL A 2 11.01 28.80 -30.39
C VAL A 2 11.60 29.74 -31.44
N THR A 3 11.85 29.23 -32.65
CA THR A 3 12.37 30.03 -33.76
C THR A 3 11.32 30.98 -34.33
N LYS A 4 11.74 32.05 -35.03
CA LYS A 4 10.83 33.02 -35.67
C LYS A 4 9.77 32.36 -36.56
N ARG A 5 10.16 31.30 -37.29
CA ARG A 5 9.25 30.55 -38.17
C ARG A 5 8.27 29.64 -37.41
N GLN A 6 8.71 29.00 -36.34
CA GLN A 6 7.83 28.23 -35.46
C GLN A 6 6.84 29.16 -34.73
N LYS A 7 7.27 30.35 -34.30
CA LYS A 7 6.38 31.35 -33.71
C LYS A 7 5.29 31.80 -34.70
N GLN A 8 5.67 32.14 -35.93
CA GLN A 8 4.70 32.47 -36.99
C GLN A 8 3.71 31.32 -37.27
N THR A 9 4.19 30.08 -37.18
CA THR A 9 3.35 28.88 -37.35
C THR A 9 2.34 28.75 -36.21
N LEU A 10 2.79 28.92 -34.97
CA LEU A 10 1.96 28.90 -33.77
C LEU A 10 0.91 30.03 -33.78
N ASP A 11 1.33 31.25 -34.11
CA ASP A 11 0.46 32.43 -34.17
C ASP A 11 -0.65 32.23 -35.22
N PHE A 12 -0.31 31.68 -36.39
CA PHE A 12 -1.31 31.39 -37.43
C PHE A 12 -2.30 30.30 -37.01
N ILE A 13 -1.82 29.20 -36.42
CA ILE A 13 -2.70 28.12 -35.93
C ILE A 13 -3.68 28.69 -34.90
N THR A 14 -3.19 29.50 -33.95
CA THR A 14 -3.99 30.11 -32.88
C THR A 14 -5.04 31.08 -33.44
N ASP A 15 -4.66 31.97 -34.36
CA ASP A 15 -5.60 32.94 -34.98
C ASP A 15 -6.64 32.24 -35.87
N TYR A 16 -6.22 31.24 -36.64
CA TYR A 16 -7.12 30.47 -37.51
C TYR A 16 -8.18 29.74 -36.66
N GLN A 17 -7.77 29.11 -35.55
CA GLN A 17 -8.68 28.48 -34.60
C GLN A 17 -9.62 29.45 -33.92
N GLY A 18 -9.11 30.61 -33.47
CA GLY A 18 -9.93 31.64 -32.83
C GLY A 18 -11.06 32.13 -33.74
N ARG A 19 -10.86 32.13 -35.06
CA ARG A 19 -11.86 32.58 -36.05
C ARG A 19 -12.77 31.46 -36.56
N LYS A 20 -12.26 30.24 -36.71
CA LYS A 20 -12.96 29.13 -37.40
C LYS A 20 -13.43 28.02 -36.48
N GLY A 21 -12.96 27.98 -35.24
CA GLY A 21 -13.30 26.95 -34.26
C GLY A 21 -12.61 25.60 -34.47
N TYR A 22 -11.69 25.49 -35.44
CA TYR A 22 -10.90 24.28 -35.69
C TYR A 22 -9.50 24.61 -36.24
N ALA A 23 -8.56 23.67 -36.10
CA ALA A 23 -7.17 23.87 -36.52
C ALA A 23 -7.00 23.87 -38.05
N PRO A 24 -6.12 24.72 -38.61
CA PRO A 24 -5.83 24.70 -40.04
C PRO A 24 -5.11 23.40 -40.43
N SER A 25 -5.36 22.94 -41.65
CA SER A 25 -4.63 21.81 -42.25
C SER A 25 -3.17 22.16 -42.55
N LEU A 26 -2.33 21.13 -42.70
CA LEU A 26 -0.91 21.32 -43.05
C LEU A 26 -0.74 22.06 -44.39
N ASP A 27 -1.66 21.89 -45.35
CA ASP A 27 -1.63 22.62 -46.62
C ASP A 27 -2.05 24.10 -46.45
N GLU A 28 -2.99 24.41 -45.55
CA GLU A 28 -3.35 25.80 -45.22
C GLU A 28 -2.22 26.52 -44.49
N ILE A 29 -1.53 25.83 -43.57
CA ILE A 29 -0.32 26.34 -42.91
C ILE A 29 0.77 26.60 -43.96
N ARG A 30 1.00 25.67 -44.88
CA ARG A 30 1.96 25.83 -45.98
C ARG A 30 1.63 27.05 -46.83
N LYS A 31 0.37 27.16 -47.29
CA LYS A 31 -0.09 28.27 -48.15
C LYS A 31 0.04 29.62 -47.44
N LYS A 32 -0.39 29.71 -46.19
CA LYS A 32 -0.36 30.98 -45.44
C LYS A 32 1.07 31.45 -45.15
N LEU A 33 1.94 30.54 -44.76
CA LEU A 33 3.33 30.86 -44.40
C LEU A 33 4.28 30.84 -45.61
N LYS A 34 3.75 30.58 -46.81
CA LYS A 34 4.49 30.43 -48.07
C LYS A 34 5.66 29.44 -47.94
N LEU A 35 5.39 28.28 -47.35
CA LEU A 35 6.40 27.23 -47.16
C LEU A 35 6.55 26.41 -48.44
N SER A 36 7.78 25.95 -48.71
CA SER A 36 8.11 25.20 -49.93
C SER A 36 7.38 23.86 -50.05
N SER A 37 7.00 23.23 -48.93
CA SER A 37 6.30 21.94 -48.94
C SER A 37 5.39 21.73 -47.73
N VAL A 38 4.45 20.78 -47.85
CA VAL A 38 3.58 20.35 -46.74
C VAL A 38 4.43 19.70 -45.62
N SER A 39 5.50 19.01 -46.00
CA SER A 39 6.47 18.42 -45.07
C SER A 39 7.17 19.47 -44.20
N THR A 40 7.46 20.66 -44.74
CA THR A 40 8.02 21.78 -43.96
C THR A 40 7.02 22.32 -42.94
N ALA A 41 5.72 22.38 -43.29
CA ALA A 41 4.68 22.72 -42.34
C ALA A 41 4.57 21.65 -41.23
N HIS A 42 4.59 20.37 -41.60
CA HIS A 42 4.59 19.25 -40.66
C HIS A 42 5.80 19.31 -39.71
N PHE A 43 6.99 19.63 -40.21
CA PHE A 43 8.19 19.77 -39.39
C PHE A 43 8.03 20.86 -38.31
N HIS A 44 7.54 22.05 -38.67
CA HIS A 44 7.33 23.11 -37.70
C HIS A 44 6.24 22.78 -36.68
N VAL A 45 5.14 22.15 -37.11
CA VAL A 45 4.07 21.67 -36.22
C VAL A 45 4.59 20.58 -35.27
N SER A 46 5.34 19.60 -35.76
CA SER A 46 5.94 18.56 -34.91
C SER A 46 6.92 19.15 -33.92
N LYS A 47 7.77 20.10 -34.31
CA LYS A 47 8.69 20.75 -33.37
C LYS A 47 7.98 21.59 -32.31
N LEU A 48 6.88 22.24 -32.66
CA LEU A 48 6.05 22.94 -31.69
C LEU A 48 5.38 21.95 -30.71
N ARG A 49 4.94 20.80 -31.20
CA ARG A 49 4.43 19.70 -30.36
C ARG A 49 5.49 19.14 -29.42
N ASP A 50 6.69 18.83 -29.93
CA ASP A 50 7.80 18.30 -29.12
C ASP A 50 8.22 19.29 -28.02
N LEU A 51 8.02 20.60 -28.28
CA LEU A 51 8.28 21.67 -27.33
C LEU A 51 7.08 21.96 -26.39
N GLY A 52 5.98 21.20 -26.50
CA GLY A 52 4.80 21.31 -25.65
C GLY A 52 3.88 22.49 -25.99
N TYR A 53 4.00 23.10 -27.18
CA TYR A 53 3.14 24.22 -27.61
C TYR A 53 1.87 23.77 -28.34
N LEU A 54 1.79 22.49 -28.73
CA LEU A 54 0.67 21.91 -29.46
C LEU A 54 0.41 20.48 -28.94
N GLU A 55 -0.81 20.14 -28.54
CA GLU A 55 -1.21 18.77 -28.20
C GLU A 55 -2.21 18.23 -29.23
N LYS A 56 -2.22 16.91 -29.42
CA LYS A 56 -3.17 16.22 -30.31
C LYS A 56 -4.07 15.35 -29.44
N GLU A 57 -5.39 15.50 -29.57
CA GLU A 57 -6.32 14.48 -29.09
C GLU A 57 -6.24 13.24 -30.00
N GLU A 58 -6.01 12.06 -29.42
CA GLU A 58 -6.10 10.80 -30.16
C GLU A 58 -7.56 10.56 -30.59
N ASN A 59 -7.74 10.32 -31.90
CA ASN A 59 -8.99 10.01 -32.64
C ASN A 59 -9.79 11.13 -33.32
N LYS A 60 -9.22 12.31 -33.60
CA LYS A 60 -9.78 13.19 -34.67
C LYS A 60 -8.70 13.74 -35.61
N PRO A 61 -8.92 13.82 -36.94
CA PRO A 61 -7.93 14.32 -37.91
C PRO A 61 -7.60 15.81 -37.77
N ARG A 62 -8.38 16.57 -36.97
CA ARG A 62 -8.26 18.03 -36.83
C ARG A 62 -8.61 18.47 -35.40
N ALA A 63 -7.63 18.45 -34.51
CA ALA A 63 -7.66 19.21 -33.26
C ALA A 63 -6.22 19.41 -32.78
N ILE A 64 -5.71 20.63 -32.91
CA ILE A 64 -4.48 21.07 -32.26
C ILE A 64 -4.90 22.26 -31.42
N ASP A 65 -5.30 22.09 -30.16
CA ASP A 65 -5.85 23.20 -29.38
C ASP A 65 -4.74 24.13 -28.86
N ALA A 66 -4.80 25.42 -29.20
CA ALA A 66 -3.88 26.42 -28.68
C ALA A 66 -4.46 27.00 -27.38
N MET A 67 -3.98 26.51 -26.23
CA MET A 67 -4.42 26.98 -24.91
C MET A 67 -4.26 28.50 -24.77
N LYS A 68 -5.40 29.22 -24.67
CA LYS A 68 -5.43 30.54 -24.03
C LYS A 68 -4.89 30.36 -22.60
N ARG A 69 -3.89 31.15 -22.21
CA ARG A 69 -3.49 31.27 -20.80
C ARG A 69 -4.68 31.83 -20.02
N GLU A 70 -5.47 30.96 -19.41
CA GLU A 70 -6.36 31.38 -18.33
C GLU A 70 -5.47 31.90 -17.20
N GLU A 71 -5.78 33.07 -16.66
CA GLU A 71 -5.02 33.60 -15.53
C GLU A 71 -5.28 32.71 -14.31
N ILE A 72 -4.27 31.92 -13.93
CA ILE A 72 -4.33 30.93 -12.85
C ILE A 72 -4.07 31.63 -11.51
N ILE A 73 -4.97 31.40 -10.55
CA ILE A 73 -4.81 31.71 -9.14
C ILE A 73 -4.23 30.47 -8.45
N LYS A 74 -3.09 30.63 -7.76
CA LYS A 74 -2.49 29.57 -6.95
C LYS A 74 -2.98 29.68 -5.51
N ILE A 75 -3.60 28.61 -5.01
CA ILE A 75 -4.08 28.54 -3.63
C ILE A 75 -3.16 27.59 -2.84
N PRO A 76 -2.67 28.00 -1.66
CA PRO A 76 -1.85 27.15 -0.82
C PRO A 76 -2.66 25.98 -0.23
N MET A 77 -2.09 24.77 -0.29
CA MET A 77 -2.55 23.65 0.52
C MET A 77 -1.99 23.81 1.93
N VAL A 78 -2.87 23.94 2.90
CA VAL A 78 -2.50 24.23 4.29
C VAL A 78 -2.47 22.97 5.16
N GLY A 79 -3.03 21.85 4.70
CA GLY A 79 -2.93 20.59 5.43
C GLY A 79 -4.09 19.64 5.16
N THR A 80 -4.37 18.78 6.13
CA THR A 80 -5.49 17.84 6.14
C THR A 80 -6.49 18.29 7.21
N ILE A 81 -7.79 18.13 6.95
CA ILE A 81 -8.86 18.41 7.90
C ILE A 81 -9.70 17.16 8.13
N ALA A 82 -10.01 16.91 9.40
CA ALA A 82 -10.90 15.84 9.78
C ALA A 82 -12.35 16.22 9.43
N ALA A 83 -12.98 15.38 8.61
CA ALA A 83 -14.41 15.23 8.65
C ALA A 83 -14.81 14.49 9.95
N GLY A 84 -13.97 13.65 10.55
CA GLY A 84 -14.28 12.93 11.80
C GLY A 84 -14.05 13.70 13.11
N GLN A 85 -13.59 12.95 14.13
CA GLN A 85 -13.03 13.51 15.36
C GLN A 85 -11.86 14.46 15.02
N PRO A 86 -11.64 15.48 15.83
CA PRO A 86 -10.83 16.60 15.40
C PRO A 86 -9.33 16.19 15.39
N ILE A 87 -8.55 16.77 14.47
CA ILE A 87 -7.11 16.46 14.30
C ILE A 87 -6.37 17.80 14.14
N GLU A 88 -5.14 17.88 14.66
CA GLU A 88 -4.21 18.99 14.39
C GLU A 88 -3.97 19.16 12.88
N ALA A 89 -4.19 20.38 12.37
CA ALA A 89 -3.86 20.73 10.99
C ALA A 89 -2.34 20.78 10.82
N ILE A 90 -1.74 19.73 10.25
CA ILE A 90 -0.31 19.72 9.93
C ILE A 90 -0.07 20.51 8.64
N GLU A 91 0.62 21.65 8.74
CA GLU A 91 1.07 22.43 7.58
C GLU A 91 2.04 21.62 6.73
N ILE A 92 1.72 21.43 5.45
CA ILE A 92 2.62 20.83 4.45
C ILE A 92 3.26 21.98 3.64
N PRO A 93 4.53 22.33 3.87
CA PRO A 93 5.13 23.43 3.14
C PRO A 93 5.31 23.04 1.66
N ARG A 94 4.65 23.78 0.75
CA ARG A 94 4.89 23.88 -0.72
C ARG A 94 3.88 23.22 -1.69
N ALA A 95 2.78 22.63 -1.24
CA ALA A 95 1.72 22.20 -2.18
C ALA A 95 0.77 23.38 -2.52
N THR A 96 0.42 23.56 -3.80
CA THR A 96 -0.57 24.56 -4.24
C THR A 96 -1.53 23.94 -5.25
N ILE A 97 -2.80 24.34 -5.22
CA ILE A 97 -3.77 24.04 -6.28
C ILE A 97 -3.89 25.25 -7.21
N SER A 98 -4.14 24.99 -8.49
CA SER A 98 -4.30 26.03 -9.51
C SER A 98 -5.77 26.09 -9.93
N LEU A 99 -6.39 27.26 -9.78
CA LEU A 99 -7.77 27.50 -10.22
C LEU A 99 -7.82 28.72 -11.15
N SER A 100 -8.72 28.72 -12.12
CA SER A 100 -8.92 29.85 -13.03
C SER A 100 -9.68 31.00 -12.34
N LYS A 101 -9.49 32.24 -12.81
CA LYS A 101 -10.28 33.41 -12.37
C LYS A 101 -11.80 33.29 -12.63
N LYS A 102 -12.25 32.33 -13.45
CA LYS A 102 -13.68 32.06 -13.65
C LYS A 102 -14.26 31.20 -12.54
N GLU A 103 -13.43 30.42 -11.86
CA GLU A 103 -13.84 29.48 -10.84
C GLU A 103 -13.91 30.10 -9.44
N ILE A 104 -13.09 31.12 -9.18
CA ILE A 104 -13.01 31.83 -7.90
C ILE A 104 -12.61 33.30 -8.09
N SER A 105 -13.03 34.17 -7.18
CA SER A 105 -12.69 35.59 -7.22
C SER A 105 -11.23 35.84 -6.81
N PRO A 106 -10.38 36.53 -7.61
CA PRO A 106 -9.00 36.83 -7.24
C PRO A 106 -8.85 37.84 -6.10
N ARG A 107 -9.93 38.50 -5.67
CA ARG A 107 -9.91 39.52 -4.60
C ARG A 107 -10.01 38.93 -3.20
N GLU A 108 -10.44 37.68 -3.09
CA GLU A 108 -10.63 36.99 -1.81
C GLU A 108 -9.41 36.12 -1.49
N LYS A 109 -9.23 35.81 -0.19
CA LYS A 109 -8.14 34.95 0.27
C LYS A 109 -8.65 33.52 0.43
N TYR A 110 -7.92 32.56 -0.11
CA TYR A 110 -8.27 31.15 -0.03
C TYR A 110 -7.12 30.30 0.48
N TYR A 111 -7.47 29.14 0.99
CA TYR A 111 -6.57 28.04 1.27
C TYR A 111 -7.27 26.72 0.97
N ALA A 112 -6.50 25.64 0.80
CA ALA A 112 -7.04 24.32 0.50
C ALA A 112 -6.66 23.32 1.58
N LEU A 113 -7.56 22.39 1.87
CA LEU A 113 -7.37 21.31 2.83
C LEU A 113 -7.77 19.97 2.19
N ARG A 114 -7.00 18.92 2.48
CA ARG A 114 -7.38 17.54 2.12
C ARG A 114 -8.35 17.01 3.16
N VAL A 115 -9.44 16.39 2.72
CA VAL A 115 -10.45 15.82 3.62
C VAL A 115 -10.01 14.44 4.07
N GLN A 116 -10.20 14.16 5.36
CA GLN A 116 -10.02 12.83 5.95
C GLN A 116 -11.28 12.40 6.72
N GLY A 117 -11.89 11.29 6.33
CA GLY A 117 -13.09 10.70 6.91
C GLY A 117 -14.41 11.05 6.21
N ASP A 118 -15.50 10.50 6.73
CA ASP A 118 -16.78 10.40 6.00
C ASP A 118 -17.91 11.28 6.55
N SER A 119 -17.63 12.29 7.39
CA SER A 119 -18.74 13.03 8.04
C SER A 119 -19.53 13.94 7.12
N MET A 120 -19.04 14.21 5.91
CA MET A 120 -19.63 15.17 4.99
C MET A 120 -20.08 14.52 3.67
N VAL A 121 -20.22 13.19 3.65
CA VAL A 121 -20.56 12.41 2.44
C VAL A 121 -21.89 12.82 1.79
N ASN A 122 -22.89 13.22 2.58
CA ASN A 122 -24.18 13.67 2.05
C ASN A 122 -24.12 15.09 1.46
N GLU A 123 -23.04 15.85 1.69
CA GLU A 123 -22.71 17.08 0.95
C GLU A 123 -21.85 16.79 -0.29
N GLY A 124 -21.64 15.51 -0.62
CA GLY A 124 -20.76 15.10 -1.69
C GLY A 124 -19.30 15.41 -1.42
N ILE A 125 -18.87 15.49 -0.15
CA ILE A 125 -17.47 15.61 0.26
C ILE A 125 -17.02 14.26 0.82
N PHE A 126 -16.12 13.57 0.11
CA PHE A 126 -15.64 12.24 0.47
C PHE A 126 -14.19 12.28 0.99
N ASP A 127 -13.79 11.20 1.67
CA ASP A 127 -12.40 10.98 2.07
C ASP A 127 -11.44 11.14 0.87
N GLY A 128 -10.38 11.94 1.06
CA GLY A 128 -9.40 12.23 0.03
C GLY A 128 -9.72 13.41 -0.90
N ASP A 129 -10.94 13.95 -0.90
CA ASP A 129 -11.28 15.17 -1.65
C ASP A 129 -10.43 16.36 -1.17
N VAL A 130 -10.22 17.35 -2.06
CA VAL A 130 -9.62 18.64 -1.68
C VAL A 130 -10.72 19.70 -1.62
N VAL A 131 -10.89 20.33 -0.46
CA VAL A 131 -11.82 21.44 -0.28
C VAL A 131 -11.07 22.76 -0.36
N VAL A 132 -11.63 23.71 -1.11
CA VAL A 132 -11.16 25.09 -1.18
C VAL A 132 -11.97 25.92 -0.22
N ILE A 133 -11.27 26.58 0.70
CA ILE A 133 -11.83 27.36 1.77
C ILE A 133 -11.59 28.83 1.48
N ARG A 134 -12.66 29.63 1.51
CA ARG A 134 -12.54 31.08 1.57
C ARG A 134 -12.31 31.49 3.02
N LYS A 135 -11.21 32.18 3.28
CA LYS A 135 -10.81 32.62 4.63
C LYS A 135 -11.73 33.74 5.10
N GLN A 136 -12.48 33.48 6.17
CA GLN A 136 -13.39 34.41 6.82
C GLN A 136 -13.69 33.93 8.25
N GLU A 137 -14.12 34.84 9.13
CA GLU A 137 -14.33 34.58 10.56
C GLU A 137 -15.81 34.33 10.93
N THR A 138 -16.71 34.50 9.96
CA THR A 138 -18.15 34.31 10.13
C THR A 138 -18.69 33.37 9.05
N ALA A 139 -19.86 32.78 9.28
CA ALA A 139 -20.56 31.92 8.33
C ALA A 139 -22.06 31.95 8.60
N ASP A 140 -22.87 31.76 7.57
CA ASP A 140 -24.33 31.66 7.69
C ASP A 140 -24.75 30.25 8.08
N ASP A 141 -25.93 30.14 8.68
CA ASP A 141 -26.48 28.84 9.08
C ASP A 141 -26.68 27.93 7.86
N GLY A 142 -26.28 26.67 8.00
CA GLY A 142 -26.30 25.67 6.94
C GLY A 142 -25.03 25.62 6.07
N GLN A 143 -24.12 26.59 6.17
CA GLN A 143 -22.85 26.55 5.45
C GLN A 143 -21.88 25.52 6.03
N THR A 144 -21.10 24.88 5.17
CA THR A 144 -20.00 23.99 5.57
C THR A 144 -18.76 24.82 5.90
N VAL A 145 -18.30 24.72 7.15
CA VAL A 145 -17.24 25.55 7.71
C VAL A 145 -16.06 24.74 8.20
N VAL A 146 -14.88 25.37 8.20
CA VAL A 146 -13.75 24.95 9.03
C VAL A 146 -13.95 25.56 10.41
N ALA A 147 -14.33 24.72 11.37
CA ALA A 147 -14.53 25.08 12.76
C ALA A 147 -13.35 24.60 13.60
N ILE A 148 -12.78 25.49 14.41
CA ILE A 148 -11.85 25.10 15.49
C ILE A 148 -12.67 24.88 16.75
N ILE A 149 -12.47 23.72 17.37
CA ILE A 149 -13.09 23.32 18.62
C ILE A 149 -11.99 22.98 19.65
N ASP A 150 -12.39 22.47 20.82
CA ASP A 150 -11.53 22.17 21.98
C ASP A 150 -10.10 21.70 21.61
N ASP A 151 -9.10 22.09 22.40
CA ASP A 151 -7.67 21.79 22.17
C ASP A 151 -7.11 22.23 20.80
N ASN A 152 -7.73 23.25 20.18
CA ASN A 152 -7.31 23.87 18.91
C ASN A 152 -7.41 22.93 17.69
N GLU A 153 -8.31 21.96 17.76
CA GLU A 153 -8.48 20.96 16.71
C GLU A 153 -9.48 21.43 15.63
N ALA A 154 -9.17 21.19 14.35
CA ALA A 154 -9.99 21.63 13.22
C ALA A 154 -10.94 20.54 12.73
N THR A 155 -12.20 20.90 12.46
CA THR A 155 -13.21 20.00 11.88
C THR A 155 -14.02 20.66 10.75
N LEU A 156 -14.52 19.83 9.83
CA LEU A 156 -15.43 20.24 8.76
C LEU A 156 -16.87 19.85 9.07
N LYS A 157 -17.78 20.81 9.25
CA LYS A 157 -19.20 20.59 9.61
C LYS A 157 -20.11 21.68 9.05
N LYS A 158 -21.43 21.41 9.00
CA LYS A 158 -22.42 22.47 8.83
C LYS A 158 -22.65 23.20 10.15
N ILE A 159 -22.60 24.53 10.13
CA ILE A 159 -22.85 25.35 11.32
C ILE A 159 -24.33 25.77 11.40
N TYR A 160 -24.93 25.73 12.59
CA TYR A 160 -26.25 26.28 12.88
C TYR A 160 -26.22 26.98 14.23
N ARG A 161 -26.82 28.16 14.34
CA ARG A 161 -26.92 28.89 15.61
C ARG A 161 -28.27 28.61 16.27
N GLU A 162 -28.22 28.07 17.49
CA GLU A 162 -29.39 27.88 18.34
C GLU A 162 -29.36 28.90 19.49
N LYS A 163 -30.51 29.13 20.17
CA LYS A 163 -30.67 30.19 21.17
C LYS A 163 -29.54 30.31 22.21
N ASN A 164 -28.93 29.20 22.63
CA ASN A 164 -27.91 29.16 23.69
C ASN A 164 -26.64 28.37 23.30
N ARG A 165 -26.47 28.00 22.03
CA ARG A 165 -25.35 27.15 21.56
C ARG A 165 -25.22 27.14 20.05
N ILE A 166 -24.05 26.75 19.57
CA ILE A 166 -23.76 26.44 18.18
C ILE A 166 -23.82 24.92 17.98
N LYS A 167 -24.51 24.50 16.92
CA LYS A 167 -24.58 23.12 16.46
C LYS A 167 -23.71 22.94 15.23
N LEU A 168 -22.70 22.07 15.34
CA LEU A 168 -21.86 21.60 14.25
C LEU A 168 -22.39 20.24 13.78
N GLN A 169 -23.16 20.26 12.70
CA GLN A 169 -23.86 19.10 12.15
C GLN A 169 -23.00 18.39 11.10
N PRO A 170 -22.68 17.09 11.26
CA PRO A 170 -22.13 16.29 10.17
C PRO A 170 -23.21 16.11 9.08
N ALA A 171 -22.79 16.11 7.82
CA ALA A 171 -23.60 15.63 6.71
C ALA A 171 -23.35 14.14 6.46
N ASN A 172 -23.55 13.33 7.51
CA ASN A 172 -23.57 11.88 7.49
C ASN A 172 -24.60 11.43 8.54
N GLN A 173 -25.62 10.69 8.10
CA GLN A 173 -26.74 10.27 8.95
C GLN A 173 -26.30 9.33 10.08
N ALA A 174 -25.17 8.64 9.93
CA ALA A 174 -24.63 7.74 10.95
C ALA A 174 -23.87 8.46 12.08
N MET A 175 -23.73 9.80 12.03
CA MET A 175 -22.92 10.57 12.97
C MET A 175 -23.76 11.60 13.75
N LEU A 176 -23.46 11.75 15.04
CA LEU A 176 -24.15 12.69 15.92
C LEU A 176 -23.61 14.13 15.79
N PRO A 177 -24.46 15.16 15.98
CA PRO A 177 -24.02 16.56 15.99
C PRO A 177 -23.13 16.89 17.19
N ILE A 178 -22.23 17.85 17.01
CA ILE A 178 -21.41 18.43 18.08
C ILE A 178 -22.04 19.75 18.51
N TYR A 179 -22.26 19.93 19.81
CA TYR A 179 -22.82 21.16 20.37
C TYR A 179 -21.77 21.90 21.21
N ARG A 180 -21.60 23.20 20.99
CA ARG A 180 -20.67 24.06 21.73
C ARG A 180 -21.29 25.41 22.04
N LYS A 181 -20.81 26.07 23.10
CA LYS A 181 -21.23 27.45 23.40
C LYS A 181 -20.66 28.42 22.37
N ASP A 182 -19.37 28.27 22.08
CA ASP A 182 -18.63 29.10 21.12
C ASP A 182 -17.80 28.21 20.18
N VAL A 183 -17.57 28.70 18.96
CA VAL A 183 -16.78 28.03 17.91
C VAL A 183 -16.03 29.11 17.13
N GLU A 184 -14.74 28.89 16.85
CA GLU A 184 -13.99 29.76 15.95
C GLU A 184 -14.13 29.26 14.50
N VAL A 185 -14.64 30.12 13.60
CA VAL A 185 -14.71 29.83 12.16
C VAL A 185 -13.44 30.35 11.49
N ARG A 186 -12.74 29.49 10.75
CA ARG A 186 -11.54 29.85 9.97
C ARG A 186 -11.82 30.05 8.47
N GLY A 187 -13.00 29.63 8.02
CA GLY A 187 -13.49 29.88 6.67
C GLY A 187 -14.63 28.97 6.26
N ILE A 188 -15.16 29.19 5.06
CA ILE A 188 -16.26 28.43 4.47
C ILE A 188 -15.80 27.66 3.23
N VAL A 189 -16.36 26.46 3.01
CA VAL A 189 -16.11 25.69 1.78
C VAL A 189 -16.81 26.37 0.62
N VAL A 190 -16.03 26.75 -0.39
CA VAL A 190 -16.56 27.38 -1.62
C VAL A 190 -16.46 26.47 -2.84
N LYS A 191 -15.57 25.46 -2.79
CA LYS A 191 -15.38 24.52 -3.90
C LYS A 191 -14.84 23.19 -3.42
N ILE A 192 -15.29 22.12 -4.07
CA ILE A 192 -14.76 20.77 -3.90
C ILE A 192 -14.01 20.44 -5.19
N ILE A 193 -12.73 20.13 -5.06
CA ILE A 193 -11.90 19.64 -6.16
C ILE A 193 -11.81 18.13 -6.00
N ARG A 194 -12.58 17.45 -6.85
CA ARG A 194 -12.42 16.03 -7.08
C ARG A 194 -11.61 15.85 -8.34
N ASN A 195 -10.39 15.37 -8.17
CA ASN A 195 -9.52 15.04 -9.29
C ASN A 195 -10.02 13.76 -9.96
N LEU A 196 -11.01 13.85 -10.84
CA LEU A 196 -11.42 12.72 -11.68
C LEU A 196 -10.36 12.42 -12.77
N GLU A 197 -9.58 13.42 -13.19
CA GLU A 197 -8.50 13.24 -14.16
C GLU A 197 -7.12 12.94 -13.52
N ASN A 198 -6.75 13.55 -12.39
CA ASN A 198 -5.56 13.08 -11.63
C ASN A 198 -5.83 11.81 -10.81
N GLY A 199 -7.09 11.41 -10.63
CA GLY A 199 -7.48 10.15 -10.01
C GLY A 199 -7.00 8.92 -10.77
N THR A 200 -6.59 9.06 -12.03
CA THR A 200 -5.92 7.98 -12.77
C THR A 200 -4.42 7.89 -12.46
N LYS A 201 -3.71 9.02 -12.29
CA LYS A 201 -2.27 9.04 -11.94
C LYS A 201 -2.01 8.73 -10.46
N ASP A 202 -2.78 9.33 -9.55
CA ASP A 202 -2.65 9.15 -8.10
C ASP A 202 -3.14 7.77 -7.62
N ASN A 203 -3.87 7.04 -8.47
CA ASN A 203 -4.34 5.68 -8.17
C ASN A 203 -3.56 4.60 -8.95
N THR A 204 -2.55 4.97 -9.76
CA THR A 204 -1.67 3.99 -10.39
C THR A 204 -0.87 3.22 -9.35
N LEU A 205 -0.56 1.96 -9.66
CA LEU A 205 0.35 1.16 -8.85
C LEU A 205 1.72 1.84 -8.70
N ALA A 206 2.25 2.45 -9.76
CA ALA A 206 3.51 3.18 -9.74
C ALA A 206 3.53 4.29 -8.69
N TYR A 207 2.46 5.10 -8.63
CA TYR A 207 2.35 6.18 -7.64
C TYR A 207 2.23 5.65 -6.21
N LYS A 208 1.32 4.67 -5.97
CA LYS A 208 1.16 4.06 -4.65
C LYS A 208 2.45 3.41 -4.14
N LYS A 209 3.14 2.69 -5.03
CA LYS A 209 4.45 2.09 -4.78
C LYS A 209 5.47 3.15 -4.37
N LYS A 210 5.56 4.27 -5.11
CA LYS A 210 6.48 5.37 -4.78
C LYS A 210 6.19 5.96 -3.40
N ILE A 211 4.94 6.34 -3.12
CA ILE A 211 4.54 6.92 -1.83
C ILE A 211 4.85 5.96 -0.67
N PHE A 212 4.53 4.68 -0.84
CA PHE A 212 4.80 3.66 0.17
C PHE A 212 6.30 3.51 0.43
N LEU A 213 7.11 3.36 -0.62
CA LEU A 213 8.57 3.20 -0.51
C LEU A 213 9.24 4.42 0.11
N ASP A 214 8.81 5.64 -0.24
CA ASP A 214 9.34 6.87 0.34
C ASP A 214 9.02 6.98 1.83
N ARG A 215 7.82 6.56 2.26
CA ARG A 215 7.40 6.54 3.67
C ARG A 215 8.27 5.60 4.51
N ILE A 216 8.58 4.42 3.96
CA ILE A 216 9.37 3.41 4.66
C ILE A 216 10.87 3.53 4.41
N ARG A 217 11.34 4.43 3.56
CA ARG A 217 12.78 4.64 3.33
C ARG A 217 13.48 5.04 4.62
N SER A 218 14.65 4.46 4.87
CA SER A 218 15.49 4.88 6.00
C SER A 218 15.94 6.32 5.78
N LYS A 219 15.76 7.18 6.80
CA LYS A 219 16.28 8.55 6.81
C LYS A 219 17.70 8.61 7.38
N ASN A 220 18.20 7.51 7.96
CA ASN A 220 19.52 7.45 8.54
C ASN A 220 20.52 7.01 7.46
N PRO A 221 21.46 7.89 7.03
CA PRO A 221 22.44 7.57 6.00
C PRO A 221 23.44 6.48 6.43
N SER A 222 23.58 6.24 7.74
CA SER A 222 24.43 5.18 8.30
C SER A 222 23.68 3.86 8.51
N SER A 223 22.40 3.78 8.17
CA SER A 223 21.63 2.54 8.31
C SER A 223 22.03 1.53 7.24
N GLN A 224 22.31 0.29 7.66
CA GLN A 224 22.50 -0.84 6.74
C GLN A 224 21.21 -1.22 6.00
N ASN A 225 20.04 -0.85 6.54
CA ASN A 225 18.75 -1.18 5.95
C ASN A 225 18.26 -0.02 5.06
N LYS A 226 18.03 -0.30 3.77
CA LYS A 226 17.44 0.67 2.83
C LYS A 226 16.03 1.10 3.25
N TYR A 227 15.24 0.15 3.78
CA TYR A 227 13.87 0.35 4.20
C TYR A 227 13.67 -0.03 5.68
N LYS A 228 12.75 0.68 6.35
CA LYS A 228 12.27 0.38 7.69
C LYS A 228 11.45 -0.92 7.67
N ARG A 229 11.44 -1.63 8.80
CA ARG A 229 10.61 -2.83 8.99
C ARG A 229 9.12 -2.49 8.87
N VAL A 230 8.38 -3.28 8.11
CA VAL A 230 6.92 -3.16 7.96
C VAL A 230 6.27 -4.36 8.65
N SER A 231 5.50 -4.12 9.71
CA SER A 231 4.87 -5.16 10.55
C SER A 231 3.35 -5.01 10.53
N LEU A 232 2.69 -5.60 9.53
CA LEU A 232 1.24 -5.51 9.32
C LEU A 232 0.48 -6.81 9.64
N SER A 233 1.18 -7.94 9.76
CA SER A 233 0.55 -9.23 10.06
C SER A 233 0.08 -9.31 11.51
N THR A 234 -1.05 -9.96 11.73
CA THR A 234 -1.64 -10.22 13.05
C THR A 234 -1.03 -11.44 13.74
N ILE A 235 -0.23 -12.24 13.03
CA ILE A 235 0.58 -13.31 13.62
C ILE A 235 2.06 -13.03 13.51
N ARG A 236 2.79 -13.36 14.57
CA ARG A 236 4.24 -13.49 14.48
C ARG A 236 4.50 -14.76 13.68
N TYR A 237 5.26 -14.73 12.58
CA TYR A 237 5.49 -15.93 11.76
C TYR A 237 6.99 -16.16 11.53
N ALA A 238 7.42 -17.42 11.60
CA ALA A 238 8.82 -17.77 11.42
C ALA A 238 9.21 -17.56 9.94
N GLY A 239 10.33 -16.89 9.69
CA GLY A 239 10.70 -16.46 8.33
C GLY A 239 9.96 -15.22 7.82
N GLY A 240 9.13 -14.57 8.64
CA GLY A 240 8.34 -13.40 8.25
C GLY A 240 9.18 -12.26 7.64
N LYS A 241 8.92 -11.98 6.37
CA LYS A 241 9.70 -11.08 5.51
C LYS A 241 9.44 -9.58 5.74
N THR A 242 9.16 -9.19 6.98
CA THR A 242 8.87 -7.79 7.38
C THR A 242 9.97 -6.79 7.04
N LEU A 243 11.23 -7.22 6.97
CA LEU A 243 12.37 -6.42 6.53
C LEU A 243 12.54 -6.40 5.00
N ALA A 244 12.01 -7.39 4.29
CA ALA A 244 12.13 -7.50 2.83
C ALA A 244 11.01 -6.75 2.09
N VAL A 245 9.94 -6.33 2.78
CA VAL A 245 8.76 -5.66 2.18
C VAL A 245 9.16 -4.56 1.20
N GLY A 246 10.02 -3.62 1.59
CA GLY A 246 10.43 -2.54 0.70
C GLY A 246 11.25 -3.01 -0.50
N HIS A 247 12.11 -4.02 -0.32
CA HIS A 247 12.92 -4.59 -1.40
C HIS A 247 12.06 -5.33 -2.43
N VAL A 248 11.05 -6.08 -1.98
CA VAL A 248 10.14 -6.80 -2.88
C VAL A 248 9.18 -5.84 -3.57
N VAL A 249 8.61 -4.87 -2.84
CA VAL A 249 7.72 -3.86 -3.45
C VAL A 249 8.45 -3.04 -4.51
N GLU A 250 9.72 -2.71 -4.31
CA GLU A 250 10.56 -2.02 -5.30
C GLU A 250 10.68 -2.77 -6.63
N LEU A 251 10.63 -4.11 -6.62
CA LEU A 251 10.75 -4.95 -7.82
C LEU A 251 9.42 -5.20 -8.54
N LEU A 252 8.28 -4.88 -7.92
CA LEU A 252 6.98 -5.10 -8.55
C LEU A 252 6.87 -4.36 -9.89
N PRO A 253 6.42 -5.02 -10.97
CA PRO A 253 6.08 -4.33 -12.21
C PRO A 253 4.95 -3.31 -11.99
N GLU A 254 4.92 -2.24 -12.77
CA GLU A 254 3.98 -1.13 -12.55
C GLU A 254 2.57 -1.38 -13.13
N ASN A 255 2.43 -2.39 -13.97
CA ASN A 255 1.20 -2.69 -14.72
C ASN A 255 0.43 -3.92 -14.20
N ILE A 256 0.87 -4.53 -13.08
CA ILE A 256 0.13 -5.64 -12.47
C ILE A 256 -1.08 -5.15 -11.69
N LYS A 257 -2.15 -5.95 -11.68
CA LYS A 257 -3.35 -5.70 -10.87
C LYS A 257 -3.54 -6.76 -9.78
N LYS A 258 -2.90 -7.91 -9.96
CA LYS A 258 -3.08 -9.11 -9.14
C LYS A 258 -1.72 -9.73 -8.82
N VAL A 259 -1.58 -10.20 -7.58
CA VAL A 259 -0.47 -11.04 -7.14
C VAL A 259 -1.02 -12.33 -6.56
N VAL A 260 -0.43 -13.45 -6.97
CA VAL A 260 -0.72 -14.77 -6.40
C VAL A 260 0.49 -15.20 -5.56
N SER A 261 0.27 -15.56 -4.30
CA SER A 261 1.31 -16.06 -3.41
C SER A 261 1.08 -17.53 -3.11
N PRO A 262 1.86 -18.48 -3.68
CA PRO A 262 1.71 -19.91 -3.38
C PRO A 262 2.13 -20.33 -1.97
N PHE A 263 2.78 -19.43 -1.21
CA PHE A 263 3.38 -19.70 0.11
C PHE A 263 3.07 -18.56 1.07
N PHE A 264 1.81 -18.42 1.44
CA PHE A 264 1.32 -17.25 2.17
C PHE A 264 1.93 -17.12 3.57
N GLY A 265 1.99 -18.20 4.34
CA GLY A 265 2.55 -18.21 5.69
C GLY A 265 1.97 -17.10 6.57
N GLY A 266 2.85 -16.18 6.99
CA GLY A 266 2.50 -15.00 7.78
C GLY A 266 2.02 -13.77 6.99
N GLY A 267 2.09 -13.79 5.66
CA GLY A 267 1.53 -12.77 4.78
C GLY A 267 2.21 -11.38 4.84
N SER A 268 3.46 -11.27 5.28
CA SER A 268 4.08 -9.95 5.54
C SER A 268 4.16 -9.05 4.30
N ILE A 269 4.44 -9.64 3.14
CA ILE A 269 4.60 -8.90 1.88
C ILE A 269 3.24 -8.75 1.19
N GLU A 270 2.45 -9.82 1.20
CA GLU A 270 1.12 -9.91 0.62
C GLU A 270 0.15 -8.91 1.25
N ILE A 271 0.15 -8.81 2.59
CA ILE A 271 -0.67 -7.82 3.30
C ILE A 271 -0.22 -6.41 2.93
N ALA A 272 1.08 -6.14 2.79
CA ALA A 272 1.57 -4.83 2.36
C ALA A 272 1.13 -4.51 0.91
N MET A 273 1.26 -5.46 -0.02
CA MET A 273 0.80 -5.31 -1.40
C MET A 273 -0.69 -5.00 -1.48
N SER A 274 -1.52 -5.73 -0.74
CA SER A 274 -2.97 -5.53 -0.73
C SER A 274 -3.35 -4.21 -0.04
N LYS A 275 -2.87 -4.00 1.18
CA LYS A 275 -3.28 -2.86 2.02
C LYS A 275 -2.74 -1.52 1.53
N GLU A 276 -1.48 -1.48 1.10
CA GLU A 276 -0.77 -0.23 0.80
C GLU A 276 -0.76 0.11 -0.68
N LEU A 277 -0.80 -0.91 -1.56
CA LEU A 277 -0.80 -0.73 -3.01
C LEU A 277 -2.18 -0.97 -3.64
N GLY A 278 -3.12 -1.54 -2.89
CA GLY A 278 -4.47 -1.85 -3.39
C GLY A 278 -4.51 -2.97 -4.43
N LEU A 279 -3.46 -3.81 -4.48
CA LEU A 279 -3.42 -4.96 -5.37
C LEU A 279 -4.43 -6.02 -4.93
N GLU A 280 -5.05 -6.72 -5.89
CA GLU A 280 -5.72 -7.98 -5.57
C GLU A 280 -4.66 -9.00 -5.21
N VAL A 281 -4.75 -9.58 -4.00
CA VAL A 281 -3.79 -10.59 -3.54
C VAL A 281 -4.52 -11.87 -3.19
N ILE A 282 -4.07 -12.97 -3.81
CA ILE A 282 -4.54 -14.31 -3.52
C ILE A 282 -3.40 -15.10 -2.87
N GLY A 283 -3.47 -15.28 -1.57
CA GLY A 283 -2.58 -16.14 -0.82
C GLY A 283 -3.03 -17.60 -0.87
N TYR A 284 -2.07 -18.50 -0.97
CA TYR A 284 -2.24 -19.93 -0.85
C TYR A 284 -1.27 -20.48 0.17
N ASP A 285 -1.71 -21.47 0.94
CA ASP A 285 -0.84 -22.28 1.78
C ASP A 285 -1.27 -23.73 1.71
N ILE A 286 -0.36 -24.65 2.00
CA ILE A 286 -0.70 -26.06 2.15
C ILE A 286 -1.19 -26.37 3.57
N PHE A 287 -0.91 -25.49 4.54
CA PHE A 287 -1.33 -25.70 5.92
C PHE A 287 -2.77 -25.23 6.15
N ASP A 288 -3.70 -26.19 6.17
CA ASP A 288 -5.14 -25.99 6.29
C ASP A 288 -5.57 -25.24 7.55
N ILE A 289 -4.97 -25.53 8.72
CA ILE A 289 -5.27 -24.84 9.99
C ILE A 289 -4.93 -23.34 9.89
N LEU A 290 -3.79 -23.02 9.28
CA LEU A 290 -3.36 -21.64 9.05
C LEU A 290 -4.28 -20.93 8.05
N CYS A 291 -4.65 -21.60 6.95
CA CYS A 291 -5.60 -21.07 5.97
C CYS A 291 -6.96 -20.78 6.60
N ASN A 292 -7.46 -21.71 7.43
CA ASN A 292 -8.70 -21.54 8.17
C ASN A 292 -8.65 -20.31 9.08
N TYR A 293 -7.54 -20.11 9.81
CA TYR A 293 -7.34 -18.90 10.60
C TYR A 293 -7.40 -17.63 9.74
N TRP A 294 -6.63 -17.58 8.64
CA TRP A 294 -6.59 -16.39 7.79
C TRP A 294 -7.95 -16.06 7.19
N LYS A 295 -8.75 -17.07 6.83
CA LYS A 295 -10.12 -16.87 6.37
C LYS A 295 -10.96 -16.11 7.41
N PHE A 296 -10.94 -16.52 8.67
CA PHE A 296 -11.67 -15.82 9.74
C PHE A 296 -11.06 -14.45 10.06
N GLN A 297 -9.74 -14.32 10.06
CA GLN A 297 -9.06 -13.05 10.33
C GLN A 297 -9.38 -12.00 9.26
N ILE A 298 -9.49 -12.40 7.99
CA ILE A 298 -9.81 -11.52 6.86
C ILE A 298 -11.30 -11.22 6.81
N GLU A 299 -12.16 -12.25 6.85
CA GLU A 299 -13.60 -12.09 6.60
C GLU A 299 -14.38 -11.67 7.86
N LYS A 300 -13.92 -12.07 9.05
CA LYS A 300 -14.68 -11.94 10.31
C LYS A 300 -13.78 -11.56 11.51
N PRO A 301 -12.95 -10.50 11.44
CA PRO A 301 -12.03 -10.12 12.51
C PRO A 301 -12.72 -9.85 13.85
N ASN A 302 -13.90 -9.20 13.84
CA ASN A 302 -14.68 -8.93 15.04
C ASN A 302 -15.17 -10.22 15.72
N LEU A 303 -15.59 -11.22 14.94
CA LEU A 303 -16.03 -12.50 15.49
C LEU A 303 -14.86 -13.25 16.15
N LEU A 304 -13.68 -13.20 15.53
CA LEU A 304 -12.46 -13.79 16.07
C LEU A 304 -12.04 -13.09 17.36
N TYR A 305 -12.09 -11.75 17.40
CA TYR A 305 -11.85 -10.93 18.57
C TYR A 305 -12.74 -11.31 19.75
N GLU A 306 -14.06 -11.38 19.56
CA GLU A 306 -15.00 -11.69 20.64
C GLU A 306 -14.74 -13.06 21.28
N LYS A 307 -14.40 -14.07 20.46
CA LYS A 307 -14.07 -15.40 20.97
C LYS A 307 -12.73 -15.44 21.71
N LEU A 308 -11.71 -14.73 21.21
CA LEU A 308 -10.41 -14.65 21.87
C LEU A 308 -10.47 -13.88 23.19
N LYS A 309 -11.27 -12.81 23.25
CA LYS A 309 -11.49 -12.02 24.47
C LYS A 309 -12.00 -12.86 25.65
N GLY A 310 -12.73 -13.94 25.37
CA GLY A 310 -13.19 -14.89 26.38
C GLY A 310 -12.10 -15.81 26.95
N LEU A 311 -10.89 -15.82 26.39
CA LEU A 311 -9.77 -16.65 26.87
C LEU A 311 -8.81 -15.84 27.74
N LYS A 312 -8.40 -16.40 28.88
CA LYS A 312 -7.40 -15.78 29.77
C LYS A 312 -5.99 -16.13 29.32
N PRO A 313 -5.07 -15.16 29.11
CA PRO A 313 -3.70 -15.40 28.68
C PRO A 313 -2.84 -15.98 29.81
N ASN A 314 -3.08 -17.22 30.22
CA ASN A 314 -2.31 -17.90 31.27
C ASN A 314 -1.85 -19.29 30.86
N LYS A 315 -0.88 -19.84 31.61
CA LYS A 315 -0.25 -21.15 31.32
C LYS A 315 -1.27 -22.28 31.26
N THR A 316 -2.25 -22.28 32.16
CA THR A 316 -3.30 -23.31 32.24
C THR A 316 -4.18 -23.34 30.99
N THR A 317 -4.68 -22.18 30.57
CA THR A 317 -5.51 -22.05 29.36
C THR A 317 -4.69 -22.39 28.12
N PHE A 318 -3.44 -21.94 28.06
CA PHE A 318 -2.53 -22.25 26.98
C PHE A 318 -2.27 -23.75 26.85
N GLU A 319 -1.94 -24.43 27.94
CA GLU A 319 -1.62 -25.86 27.89
C GLU A 319 -2.86 -26.69 27.52
N LYS A 320 -4.04 -26.33 28.03
CA LYS A 320 -5.30 -26.97 27.63
C LYS A 320 -5.54 -26.84 26.13
N ILE A 321 -5.41 -25.64 25.57
CA ILE A 321 -5.59 -25.40 24.13
C ILE A 321 -4.52 -26.14 23.32
N ARG A 322 -3.26 -26.14 23.77
CA ARG A 322 -2.15 -26.85 23.12
C ARG A 322 -2.41 -28.34 22.98
N LEU A 323 -2.90 -28.99 24.05
CA LEU A 323 -3.23 -30.42 24.04
C LEU A 323 -4.38 -30.73 23.07
N ILE A 324 -5.43 -29.89 23.06
CA ILE A 324 -6.54 -30.02 22.10
C ILE A 324 -6.03 -29.91 20.66
N LEU A 325 -5.21 -28.90 20.36
CA LEU A 325 -4.61 -28.73 19.02
C LEU A 325 -3.74 -29.92 18.62
N ASN A 326 -3.05 -30.55 19.56
CA ASN A 326 -2.29 -31.77 19.31
C ASN A 326 -3.17 -32.97 18.98
N ASP A 327 -4.34 -33.10 19.62
CA ASP A 327 -5.31 -34.14 19.25
C ASP A 327 -5.98 -33.85 17.91
N VAL A 328 -6.21 -32.57 17.56
CA VAL A 328 -6.64 -32.17 16.21
C VAL A 328 -5.59 -32.54 15.17
N TRP A 329 -4.31 -32.21 15.42
CA TRP A 329 -3.20 -32.54 14.54
C TRP A 329 -3.06 -34.06 14.32
N LYS A 330 -3.24 -34.85 15.40
CA LYS A 330 -3.25 -36.31 15.35
C LYS A 330 -4.56 -36.90 14.81
N LYS A 331 -5.48 -36.06 14.31
CA LYS A 331 -6.80 -36.43 13.75
C LYS A 331 -7.69 -37.22 14.73
N LYS A 332 -7.49 -37.06 16.04
CA LYS A 332 -8.31 -37.68 17.08
C LYS A 332 -9.59 -36.90 17.37
N VAL A 333 -9.53 -35.58 17.19
CA VAL A 333 -10.65 -34.66 17.43
C VAL A 333 -10.80 -33.74 16.22
N LYS A 334 -12.04 -33.39 15.88
CA LYS A 334 -12.35 -32.37 14.88
C LYS A 334 -13.04 -31.20 15.59
N LEU A 335 -12.43 -30.01 15.53
CA LEU A 335 -13.05 -28.77 16.00
C LEU A 335 -13.88 -28.14 14.88
N ASP A 336 -14.87 -27.34 15.26
CA ASP A 336 -15.51 -26.45 14.30
C ASP A 336 -14.51 -25.40 13.78
N PRO A 337 -14.71 -24.88 12.56
CA PRO A 337 -13.75 -23.97 11.93
C PRO A 337 -13.43 -22.71 12.75
N LEU A 338 -14.41 -22.14 13.46
CA LEU A 338 -14.20 -20.92 14.24
C LEU A 338 -13.36 -21.23 15.49
N THR A 339 -13.72 -22.27 16.24
CA THR A 339 -12.94 -22.68 17.43
C THR A 339 -11.51 -23.05 17.05
N LEU A 340 -11.31 -23.73 15.91
CA LEU A 340 -9.98 -24.05 15.41
C LEU A 340 -9.15 -22.78 15.12
N ALA A 341 -9.73 -21.78 14.47
CA ALA A 341 -9.07 -20.50 14.21
C ALA A 341 -8.69 -19.76 15.49
N VAL A 342 -9.61 -19.70 16.47
CA VAL A 342 -9.40 -19.07 17.78
C VAL A 342 -8.26 -19.76 18.54
N TYR A 343 -8.30 -21.09 18.63
CA TYR A 343 -7.29 -21.86 19.35
C TYR A 343 -5.93 -21.78 18.67
N TYR A 344 -5.90 -21.83 17.33
CA TYR A 344 -4.69 -21.66 16.56
C TYR A 344 -4.01 -20.32 16.85
N VAL A 345 -4.70 -19.19 16.64
CA VAL A 345 -4.07 -17.87 16.81
C VAL A 345 -3.70 -17.59 18.27
N TYR A 346 -4.53 -18.03 19.22
CA TYR A 346 -4.21 -17.95 20.65
C TYR A 346 -2.92 -18.70 20.97
N ASN A 347 -2.81 -19.98 20.59
CA ASN A 347 -1.62 -20.79 20.86
C ASN A 347 -0.39 -20.24 20.12
N PHE A 348 -0.56 -19.85 18.86
CA PHE A 348 0.53 -19.42 18.00
C PHE A 348 1.15 -18.09 18.49
N ASN A 349 0.32 -17.10 18.80
CA ASN A 349 0.80 -15.78 19.24
C ASN A 349 1.29 -15.76 20.70
N LEU A 350 0.89 -16.72 21.54
CA LEU A 350 1.35 -16.81 22.93
C LEU A 350 2.56 -17.75 23.09
N SER A 351 2.97 -18.44 22.02
CA SER A 351 4.13 -19.33 22.03
C SER A 351 5.48 -18.59 22.10
N TYR A 352 6.45 -19.21 22.77
CA TYR A 352 7.86 -18.88 22.73
C TYR A 352 8.43 -19.22 21.35
N GLY A 353 8.81 -18.19 20.61
CA GLY A 353 8.92 -18.31 19.15
C GLY A 353 7.52 -18.49 18.53
N PRO A 354 7.22 -17.85 17.40
CA PRO A 354 5.95 -18.06 16.73
C PRO A 354 5.83 -19.52 16.31
N GLY A 355 4.79 -20.21 16.80
CA GLY A 355 4.83 -21.65 16.81
C GLY A 355 3.52 -22.36 17.02
N PHE A 356 3.17 -23.26 16.10
CA PHE A 356 2.05 -24.14 16.27
C PHE A 356 2.41 -25.22 17.29
N MET A 357 1.63 -25.29 18.38
CA MET A 357 1.84 -26.19 19.51
C MET A 357 3.19 -25.99 20.23
N GLY A 358 3.70 -24.76 20.21
CA GLY A 358 4.90 -24.36 20.95
C GLY A 358 4.69 -24.33 22.47
N TRP A 359 5.70 -23.84 23.18
CA TRP A 359 5.64 -23.63 24.63
C TRP A 359 5.18 -22.20 24.93
N SER A 360 4.40 -21.97 25.98
CA SER A 360 4.01 -20.61 26.36
C SER A 360 5.23 -19.76 26.74
N SER A 361 5.14 -18.45 26.55
CA SER A 361 6.14 -17.50 27.02
C SER A 361 5.50 -16.47 27.95
N ASP A 362 6.10 -16.27 29.12
CA ASP A 362 5.58 -15.30 30.11
C ASP A 362 5.48 -13.87 29.52
N ILE A 363 6.35 -13.52 28.57
CA ILE A 363 6.28 -12.24 27.85
C ILE A 363 4.97 -12.13 27.06
N TYR A 364 4.51 -13.19 26.40
CA TYR A 364 3.30 -13.13 25.57
C TYR A 364 2.02 -13.47 26.33
N LEU A 365 2.14 -14.01 27.55
CA LEU A 365 1.03 -14.20 28.48
C LEU A 365 0.66 -12.91 29.25
N ASP A 366 1.48 -11.86 29.15
CA ASP A 366 1.16 -10.54 29.72
C ASP A 366 -0.18 -10.00 29.19
N GLU A 367 -1.06 -9.59 30.10
CA GLU A 367 -2.43 -9.15 29.76
C GLU A 367 -2.44 -7.94 28.82
N LYS A 368 -1.57 -6.95 29.05
CA LYS A 368 -1.46 -5.75 28.18
C LYS A 368 -0.97 -6.10 26.77
N ARG A 369 -0.11 -7.10 26.62
CA ARG A 369 0.31 -7.61 25.31
C ARG A 369 -0.81 -8.40 24.65
N TYR A 370 -1.56 -9.18 25.41
CA TYR A 370 -2.73 -9.90 24.91
C TYR A 370 -3.80 -8.93 24.39
N GLU A 371 -4.14 -7.89 25.16
CA GLU A 371 -5.08 -6.84 24.75
C GLU A 371 -4.66 -6.15 23.44
N ARG A 372 -3.36 -5.80 23.31
CA ARG A 372 -2.85 -5.25 22.05
C ARG A 372 -2.95 -6.22 20.88
N MET A 373 -2.74 -7.52 21.12
CA MET A 373 -2.96 -8.54 20.10
C MET A 373 -4.43 -8.60 19.69
N LEU A 374 -5.37 -8.55 20.64
CA LEU A 374 -6.80 -8.52 20.36
C LEU A 374 -7.20 -7.30 19.53
N GLU A 375 -6.70 -6.12 19.87
CA GLU A 375 -6.94 -4.89 19.10
C GLU A 375 -6.37 -4.99 17.67
N ASN A 376 -5.18 -5.58 17.50
CA ASN A 376 -4.62 -5.81 16.17
C ASN A 376 -5.49 -6.77 15.34
N ILE A 377 -6.04 -7.81 15.96
CA ILE A 377 -6.96 -8.75 15.31
C ILE A 377 -8.25 -8.05 14.91
N ARG A 378 -8.82 -7.24 15.81
CA ARG A 378 -10.08 -6.51 15.60
C ARG A 378 -9.96 -5.48 14.48
N ASN A 379 -8.88 -4.71 14.47
CA ASN A 379 -8.65 -3.60 13.54
C ASN A 379 -7.96 -4.04 12.23
N PHE A 380 -7.86 -5.35 11.99
CA PHE A 380 -7.23 -5.88 10.79
C PHE A 380 -8.12 -5.66 9.57
N ASP A 381 -7.65 -4.79 8.68
CA ASP A 381 -8.22 -4.57 7.35
C ASP A 381 -7.09 -4.69 6.31
N PRO A 382 -7.00 -5.82 5.60
CA PRO A 382 -6.01 -6.03 4.55
C PRO A 382 -6.47 -5.56 3.18
N LYS A 383 -7.70 -5.03 3.02
CA LYS A 383 -8.32 -4.69 1.73
C LYS A 383 -8.54 -5.91 0.84
N ASN A 384 -7.97 -5.94 -0.37
CA ASN A 384 -8.25 -6.93 -1.42
C ASN A 384 -7.42 -8.22 -1.27
N LEU A 385 -7.42 -8.81 -0.08
CA LEU A 385 -6.68 -10.03 0.24
C LEU A 385 -7.64 -11.20 0.45
N LYS A 386 -7.34 -12.35 -0.15
CA LYS A 386 -7.95 -13.64 0.21
C LYS A 386 -6.89 -14.71 0.42
N VAL A 387 -7.21 -15.72 1.22
CA VAL A 387 -6.34 -16.87 1.47
C VAL A 387 -7.10 -18.17 1.24
N GLU A 388 -6.51 -19.08 0.47
CA GLU A 388 -7.04 -20.40 0.10
C GLU A 388 -6.04 -21.50 0.47
N CYS A 389 -6.51 -22.75 0.60
CA CYS A 389 -5.66 -23.91 0.92
C CYS A 389 -5.42 -24.73 -0.34
N ALA A 390 -4.19 -24.80 -0.84
CA ALA A 390 -3.81 -25.57 -2.03
C ALA A 390 -2.30 -25.85 -2.10
N ASP A 391 -1.92 -26.89 -2.84
CA ASP A 391 -0.51 -27.17 -3.16
C ASP A 391 0.03 -26.17 -4.18
N PHE A 392 1.28 -25.74 -3.99
CA PHE A 392 1.89 -24.72 -4.84
C PHE A 392 1.99 -25.15 -6.31
N GLN A 393 2.13 -26.45 -6.59
CA GLN A 393 2.26 -26.93 -7.97
C GLN A 393 0.95 -26.73 -8.73
N ASP A 394 -0.19 -26.93 -8.08
CA ASP A 394 -1.51 -26.70 -8.66
C ASP A 394 -1.80 -25.21 -8.78
N VAL A 395 -1.42 -24.42 -7.77
CA VAL A 395 -1.57 -22.96 -7.78
C VAL A 395 -0.81 -22.33 -8.94
N ILE A 396 0.48 -22.65 -9.10
CA ILE A 396 1.30 -22.05 -10.17
C ILE A 396 0.77 -22.45 -11.56
N LYS A 397 0.33 -23.70 -11.74
CA LYS A 397 -0.29 -24.15 -13.00
C LYS A 397 -1.60 -23.43 -13.29
N LYS A 398 -2.47 -23.27 -12.27
CA LYS A 398 -3.77 -22.58 -12.37
C LYS A 398 -3.60 -21.10 -12.71
N HIS A 399 -2.55 -20.46 -12.18
CA HIS A 399 -2.31 -19.03 -12.28
C HIS A 399 -1.22 -18.68 -13.29
N SER A 400 -1.12 -19.39 -14.42
CA SER A 400 0.03 -19.37 -15.35
C SER A 400 0.43 -17.99 -15.91
N ASN A 401 -0.48 -17.01 -15.89
CA ASN A 401 -0.27 -15.65 -16.40
C ASN A 401 -0.30 -14.57 -15.31
N ASP A 402 -0.63 -14.92 -14.06
CA ASP A 402 -0.64 -13.97 -12.95
C ASP A 402 0.78 -13.76 -12.42
N PHE A 403 1.06 -12.58 -11.88
CA PHE A 403 2.35 -12.29 -11.25
C PHE A 403 2.46 -13.02 -9.91
N LEU A 404 3.58 -13.72 -9.68
CA LEU A 404 3.77 -14.50 -8.46
C LEU A 404 4.66 -13.80 -7.44
N TYR A 405 4.31 -13.94 -6.16
CA TYR A 405 5.27 -13.75 -5.07
C TYR A 405 5.46 -15.10 -4.36
N CYS A 406 6.70 -15.57 -4.25
CA CYS A 406 7.02 -16.87 -3.66
C CYS A 406 7.94 -16.70 -2.45
N ASP A 407 7.55 -17.26 -1.31
CA ASP A 407 8.39 -17.40 -0.10
C ASP A 407 8.36 -18.84 0.42
N PRO A 408 8.96 -19.80 -0.31
CA PRO A 408 8.89 -21.21 0.01
C PRO A 408 9.72 -21.57 1.26
N PRO A 409 9.51 -22.76 1.82
CA PRO A 409 10.46 -23.40 2.73
C PRO A 409 11.89 -23.36 2.17
N TYR A 410 12.87 -23.06 3.02
CA TYR A 410 14.26 -22.90 2.59
C TYR A 410 14.91 -24.23 2.25
N TYR A 411 15.86 -24.18 1.32
CA TYR A 411 16.64 -25.34 0.91
C TYR A 411 17.59 -25.78 2.04
N ILE A 412 17.52 -27.06 2.40
CA ILE A 412 18.37 -27.70 3.43
C ILE A 412 19.31 -28.72 2.77
N GLY A 413 20.08 -28.28 1.78
CA GLY A 413 21.12 -29.11 1.14
C GLY A 413 22.50 -28.96 1.78
N LYS A 414 23.49 -29.71 1.25
CA LYS A 414 24.87 -29.78 1.76
C LYS A 414 25.60 -28.44 1.78
N ASP A 415 25.23 -27.53 0.88
CA ASP A 415 25.81 -26.19 0.69
C ASP A 415 24.93 -25.08 1.30
N SER A 416 23.86 -25.45 2.02
CA SER A 416 23.02 -24.51 2.75
C SER A 416 23.58 -24.26 4.14
N LYS A 417 23.62 -22.98 4.54
CA LYS A 417 23.91 -22.59 5.94
C LYS A 417 22.75 -22.90 6.89
N MET A 418 21.58 -23.23 6.35
CA MET A 418 20.40 -23.65 7.10
C MET A 418 20.47 -25.15 7.38
N PHE A 419 20.45 -25.54 8.65
CA PHE A 419 20.61 -26.94 9.04
C PHE A 419 19.32 -27.58 9.58
N ARG A 420 18.25 -26.80 9.76
CA ARG A 420 16.92 -27.29 10.17
C ARG A 420 15.80 -26.46 9.55
N GLY A 421 14.71 -27.13 9.20
CA GLY A 421 13.51 -26.47 8.71
C GLY A 421 12.89 -25.55 9.75
N ILE A 422 12.33 -24.44 9.29
CA ILE A 422 11.73 -23.39 10.13
C ILE A 422 10.20 -23.30 9.94
N TYR A 423 9.65 -23.95 8.91
CA TYR A 423 8.28 -23.77 8.43
C TYR A 423 7.40 -25.01 8.70
N PRO A 424 6.21 -24.86 9.31
CA PRO A 424 5.74 -23.62 9.95
C PRO A 424 6.47 -23.38 11.28
N MET A 425 7.22 -24.38 11.76
CA MET A 425 8.03 -24.33 12.97
C MET A 425 9.17 -25.35 12.95
N ARG A 426 10.22 -25.10 13.75
CA ARG A 426 11.41 -25.96 13.86
C ARG A 426 11.14 -27.38 14.37
N ASN A 427 10.11 -27.54 15.20
CA ASN A 427 9.79 -28.82 15.85
C ASN A 427 8.73 -29.63 15.08
N ILE A 428 8.03 -29.01 14.13
CA ILE A 428 7.03 -29.64 13.26
C ILE A 428 7.34 -29.19 11.82
N PRO A 429 8.49 -29.58 11.24
CA PRO A 429 8.96 -29.04 9.97
C PRO A 429 8.28 -29.73 8.78
N VAL A 430 6.96 -29.88 8.85
CA VAL A 430 6.12 -30.65 7.91
C VAL A 430 6.34 -30.19 6.46
N HIS A 431 6.70 -28.92 6.29
CA HIS A 431 6.84 -28.33 4.96
C HIS A 431 8.30 -28.18 4.51
N HIS A 432 9.29 -28.53 5.32
CA HIS A 432 10.71 -28.49 4.91
C HIS A 432 11.24 -29.85 4.50
N ASN A 433 10.84 -30.92 5.18
CA ASN A 433 11.32 -32.26 4.86
C ASN A 433 10.59 -32.77 3.62
N GLY A 434 11.30 -32.86 2.50
CA GLY A 434 10.74 -33.34 1.23
C GLY A 434 10.02 -32.27 0.40
N PHE A 435 10.26 -30.98 0.69
CA PHE A 435 9.77 -29.91 -0.19
C PHE A 435 10.40 -30.06 -1.59
N PRO A 436 9.61 -30.13 -2.68
CA PRO A 436 10.13 -30.40 -4.02
C PRO A 436 10.69 -29.13 -4.67
N HIS A 437 11.90 -28.73 -4.26
CA HIS A 437 12.58 -27.52 -4.71
C HIS A 437 12.81 -27.47 -6.22
N GLU A 438 13.14 -28.61 -6.84
CA GLU A 438 13.33 -28.74 -8.29
C GLU A 438 12.02 -28.53 -9.04
N ALA A 439 10.91 -29.04 -8.52
CA ALA A 439 9.59 -28.82 -9.12
C ALA A 439 9.21 -27.33 -9.08
N LEU A 440 9.46 -26.65 -7.97
CA LEU A 440 9.28 -25.19 -7.88
C LEU A 440 10.15 -24.45 -8.90
N ARG A 441 11.45 -24.80 -8.99
CA ARG A 441 12.37 -24.23 -9.98
C ARG A 441 11.82 -24.37 -11.39
N ASP A 442 11.41 -25.58 -11.77
CA ASP A 442 10.94 -25.88 -13.13
C ASP A 442 9.63 -25.17 -13.45
N LEU A 443 8.72 -25.07 -12.47
CA LEU A 443 7.49 -24.29 -12.61
C LEU A 443 7.78 -22.79 -12.80
N LEU A 444 8.66 -22.20 -11.98
CA LEU A 444 8.99 -20.78 -12.08
C LEU A 444 9.75 -20.44 -13.37
N LYS A 445 10.67 -21.29 -13.82
CA LYS A 445 11.37 -21.11 -15.11
C LYS A 445 10.40 -21.09 -16.29
N ASN A 446 9.34 -21.89 -16.23
CA ASN A 446 8.34 -21.99 -17.28
C ASN A 446 7.20 -20.96 -17.14
N HIS A 447 7.07 -20.31 -15.99
CA HIS A 447 5.99 -19.35 -15.70
C HIS A 447 6.01 -18.14 -16.65
N LYS A 448 4.82 -17.67 -17.08
CA LYS A 448 4.69 -16.55 -18.02
C LYS A 448 4.40 -15.22 -17.33
N GLY A 449 3.65 -15.24 -16.23
CA GLY A 449 3.22 -14.03 -15.53
C GLY A 449 4.31 -13.26 -14.77
N GLY A 450 5.54 -13.79 -14.72
CA GLY A 450 6.63 -13.24 -13.91
C GLY A 450 6.52 -13.61 -12.43
N PHE A 451 7.61 -13.46 -11.69
CA PHE A 451 7.67 -13.80 -10.28
C PHE A 451 8.73 -12.98 -9.51
N ILE A 452 8.50 -12.84 -8.20
CA ILE A 452 9.55 -12.54 -7.22
C ILE A 452 9.65 -13.71 -6.26
N LEU A 453 10.85 -14.24 -6.07
CA LEU A 453 11.15 -15.34 -5.16
C LEU A 453 12.06 -14.84 -4.03
N SER A 454 11.59 -14.91 -2.79
CA SER A 454 12.41 -14.73 -1.58
C SER A 454 12.91 -16.09 -1.13
N TYR A 455 14.22 -16.22 -0.90
CA TYR A 455 14.83 -17.52 -0.63
C TYR A 455 16.12 -17.45 0.18
N ASN A 456 16.63 -18.60 0.66
CA ASN A 456 17.94 -18.64 1.29
C ASN A 456 19.08 -18.56 0.27
N ASN A 457 20.05 -17.70 0.56
CA ASN A 457 21.25 -17.51 -0.26
C ASN A 457 22.23 -18.68 -0.08
N CYS A 458 22.26 -19.60 -1.05
CA CYS A 458 23.28 -20.65 -1.16
C CYS A 458 23.68 -20.91 -2.62
N PRO A 459 24.83 -21.57 -2.89
CA PRO A 459 25.29 -21.87 -4.25
C PRO A 459 24.24 -22.57 -5.13
N THR A 460 23.57 -23.60 -4.63
CA THR A 460 22.53 -24.35 -5.36
C THR A 460 21.42 -23.43 -5.87
N ILE A 461 20.96 -22.50 -5.05
CA ILE A 461 19.85 -21.60 -5.42
C ILE A 461 20.31 -20.53 -6.38
N ARG A 462 21.51 -19.97 -6.17
CA ARG A 462 22.09 -19.03 -7.13
C ARG A 462 22.24 -19.67 -8.50
N GLU A 463 22.62 -20.95 -8.56
CA GLU A 463 22.73 -21.70 -9.81
C GLU A 463 21.36 -22.04 -10.41
N TYR A 464 20.38 -22.45 -9.59
CA TYR A 464 19.02 -22.78 -10.06
C TYR A 464 18.36 -21.62 -10.80
N TYR A 465 18.65 -20.38 -10.41
CA TYR A 465 18.03 -19.18 -10.94
C TYR A 465 19.04 -18.19 -11.52
N LYS A 466 20.17 -18.67 -12.04
CA LYS A 466 21.26 -17.82 -12.57
C LYS A 466 20.87 -16.95 -13.75
N GLU A 467 19.82 -17.33 -14.48
CA GLU A 467 19.30 -16.57 -15.62
C GLU A 467 18.42 -15.37 -15.22
N PHE A 468 18.03 -15.28 -13.95
CA PHE A 468 17.16 -14.23 -13.43
C PHE A 468 17.95 -13.18 -12.65
N GLN A 469 17.36 -11.99 -12.47
CA GLN A 469 17.99 -10.94 -11.68
C GLN A 469 18.04 -11.37 -10.21
N GLN A 470 19.23 -11.35 -9.61
CA GLN A 470 19.45 -11.71 -8.21
C GLN A 470 19.86 -10.48 -7.39
N LEU A 471 19.21 -10.28 -6.25
CA LEU A 471 19.49 -9.22 -5.30
C LEU A 471 19.85 -9.83 -3.94
N PHE A 472 20.88 -9.27 -3.31
CA PHE A 472 21.42 -9.74 -2.03
C PHE A 472 21.25 -8.64 -0.98
N PRO A 473 20.05 -8.49 -0.40
CA PRO A 473 19.79 -7.40 0.50
C PRO A 473 20.46 -7.63 1.86
N SER A 474 21.27 -6.70 2.32
CA SER A 474 21.93 -6.76 3.64
C SER A 474 21.02 -6.19 4.73
N TRP A 475 20.56 -7.01 5.67
CA TRP A 475 19.90 -6.53 6.89
C TRP A 475 20.24 -7.39 8.10
N GLN A 476 20.26 -6.77 9.28
CA GLN A 476 20.51 -7.48 10.54
C GLN A 476 19.23 -8.13 11.06
N TYR A 477 19.22 -9.47 11.15
CA TYR A 477 18.16 -10.20 11.86
C TYR A 477 18.42 -10.18 13.37
N THR A 478 17.39 -9.88 14.16
CA THR A 478 17.43 -9.95 15.63
C THR A 478 17.20 -11.36 16.20
N MET A 479 16.84 -12.35 15.37
CA MET A 479 16.49 -13.71 15.79
C MET A 479 17.37 -14.76 15.09
N GLY A 480 18.25 -15.42 15.85
CA GLY A 480 19.18 -16.45 15.37
C GLY A 480 18.75 -17.89 15.69
N GLN A 481 17.51 -18.28 15.34
CA GLN A 481 17.05 -19.66 15.56
C GLN A 481 16.98 -20.42 14.23
N GLY A 482 18.09 -21.04 13.84
CA GLY A 482 18.18 -21.81 12.59
C GLY A 482 19.58 -21.95 12.00
N GLU A 483 20.57 -21.24 12.55
CA GLU A 483 21.99 -21.30 12.12
C GLU A 483 22.88 -22.05 13.13
N THR A 484 23.90 -22.75 12.62
CA THR A 484 24.81 -23.59 13.40
C THR A 484 25.35 -22.75 14.57
N ARG A 485 24.94 -23.06 15.80
CA ARG A 485 25.60 -22.57 17.03
C ARG A 485 26.96 -23.26 17.13
N ILE A 486 27.88 -22.97 16.22
CA ILE A 486 29.27 -23.26 16.51
C ILE A 486 29.75 -22.07 17.33
N GLY A 487 29.90 -22.32 18.64
CA GLY A 487 30.54 -21.43 19.58
C GLY A 487 32.04 -21.25 19.29
N LEU A 488 32.40 -20.84 18.08
CA LEU A 488 33.70 -20.26 17.77
C LEU A 488 33.72 -18.75 18.06
N ASN A 489 32.58 -18.07 17.96
CA ASN A 489 32.51 -16.61 18.08
C ASN A 489 32.68 -16.09 19.52
N ARG A 490 32.62 -16.95 20.53
CA ARG A 490 33.02 -16.60 21.92
C ARG A 490 34.49 -16.87 22.22
N LYS A 491 35.22 -17.58 21.35
CA LYS A 491 36.66 -17.86 21.54
C LYS A 491 37.57 -16.77 20.97
N ASN A 492 37.11 -15.98 19.99
CA ASN A 492 37.99 -15.09 19.22
C ASN A 492 37.86 -13.58 19.51
N GLY A 493 37.21 -13.17 20.61
CA GLY A 493 37.30 -11.79 21.13
C GLY A 493 36.81 -10.63 20.23
N ASN A 494 36.28 -10.89 19.03
CA ASN A 494 35.93 -9.83 18.08
C ASN A 494 34.45 -9.45 18.16
N GLY A 495 34.15 -8.37 18.89
CA GLY A 495 32.81 -7.79 19.06
C GLY A 495 32.21 -7.09 17.83
N HIS A 496 32.83 -7.20 16.65
CA HIS A 496 32.44 -6.44 15.44
C HIS A 496 32.04 -7.30 14.22
N HIS A 497 31.73 -8.59 14.39
CA HIS A 497 31.18 -9.38 13.28
C HIS A 497 29.70 -9.05 13.03
N VAL A 498 29.45 -8.20 12.03
CA VAL A 498 28.12 -8.00 11.43
C VAL A 498 27.74 -9.28 10.69
N LYS A 499 26.63 -9.94 11.07
CA LYS A 499 26.09 -11.09 10.34
C LYS A 499 25.60 -10.64 8.97
N GLU A 500 26.18 -11.21 7.91
CA GLU A 500 25.64 -11.10 6.55
C GLU A 500 24.26 -11.76 6.47
N SER A 501 23.35 -11.18 5.70
CA SER A 501 22.02 -11.75 5.48
C SER A 501 22.12 -13.02 4.63
N HIS A 502 21.40 -14.06 5.03
CA HIS A 502 21.33 -15.33 4.32
C HIS A 502 20.19 -15.35 3.29
N GLU A 503 19.84 -14.19 2.73
CA GLU A 503 18.64 -14.01 1.90
C GLU A 503 19.04 -13.63 0.47
N ILE A 504 18.33 -14.19 -0.48
CA ILE A 504 18.39 -13.82 -1.89
C ILE A 504 16.98 -13.48 -2.37
N ILE A 505 16.83 -12.38 -3.09
CA ILE A 505 15.59 -12.03 -3.80
C ILE A 505 15.85 -12.20 -5.29
N ILE A 506 15.02 -12.98 -5.94
CA ILE A 506 15.16 -13.35 -7.35
C ILE A 506 13.96 -12.80 -8.11
N TYR A 507 14.21 -12.04 -9.17
CA TYR A 507 13.17 -11.44 -10.00
C TYR A 507 13.19 -12.02 -11.42
N GLY A 508 12.09 -12.67 -11.78
CA GLY A 508 11.77 -13.09 -13.14
C GLY A 508 10.71 -12.17 -13.74
N PRO A 509 11.02 -11.36 -14.76
CA PRO A 509 10.02 -10.49 -15.37
C PRO A 509 8.93 -11.31 -16.09
N PRO A 510 7.72 -10.75 -16.29
CA PRO A 510 6.72 -11.36 -17.15
C PRO A 510 7.26 -11.59 -18.57
N LYS A 511 6.91 -12.72 -19.18
CA LYS A 511 7.29 -13.04 -20.57
C LYS A 511 6.34 -12.34 -21.53
N SER A 512 6.89 -11.65 -22.53
CA SER A 512 6.16 -10.95 -23.59
C SER A 512 5.33 -11.87 -24.47
#